data_AF-A0A1I8IDU9-F1
#
_entry.id   AF-A0A1I8IDU9-F1
#
_cell.length_a   1.000
_cell.length_b   1.000
_cell.length_c   1.000
_cell.angle_alpha   90.00
_cell.angle_beta   90.00
_cell.angle_gamma   90.00
#
_symmetry.space_group_name_H-M   'P 1'
#
loop_
_entity.id
_entity.type
_entity.pdbx_description
1 polymer ?
#
loop_
_entity_poly.entity_id
_entity_poly.type
_entity_poly.pdbx_seq_one_letter_code
_entity_poly.pdbx_strand_id
1 'polypeptide(L)'
;MGNALRCWPCHSKAKQGPATRLIVPNFKFEDWPDSDNPNKRFANNCIKTTKYSLLTFLPLNLWEQFHRFANIYFVFIVVLNFMPEVSAFAKELSPIPVVFVLAVTAVKDAFENYRRYRSDQRINHSRCQVYRRSVRDYVPDEWRRLWPGDIVKLRANDVIPADILLLHSSDPAGLCYIETCNIDGETNLKQRHVMRGLELKEFDPETFVHDVEVEVPNTEIYKFDGTVRIRGADDNVVAIHKENLILRGCTIRNTDSVEGMVIYAGRETKAMMNNRGPRFKRSKLERQINKDVIWCVIILFVLCLFGAIGSGIWLHGFVKPESVIFLSLGNDTRSTPVVQAFINFWTYIIILQAMIPLALYVTVEFVKLGQTVYINSDLDMYDPERDMPAECRALNITEDLGQIEYVFTDKTGTLTENKMEFKRCSVLGHDYEYCQTPPRPTGEFVQ
;
A
#
# COMPACT_ATOMS: atom_id res chain seq x y z
N MET A 1 -11.66 14.51 -19.85
CA MET A 1 -10.66 13.80 -20.67
C MET A 1 -9.52 13.39 -19.77
N GLY A 2 -9.50 12.12 -19.36
CA GLY A 2 -8.60 11.60 -18.34
C GLY A 2 -7.29 11.12 -18.95
N ASN A 3 -6.22 11.90 -18.77
CA ASN A 3 -4.86 11.40 -18.94
C ASN A 3 -4.40 10.83 -17.60
N ALA A 4 -4.58 9.52 -17.44
CA ALA A 4 -3.87 8.75 -16.44
C ALA A 4 -2.37 8.84 -16.76
N LEU A 5 -1.65 9.60 -15.95
CA LEU A 5 -0.19 9.61 -15.95
C LEU A 5 0.30 8.20 -15.63
N ARG A 6 0.65 7.50 -16.70
CA ARG A 6 1.45 6.29 -16.66
C ARG A 6 2.72 6.63 -15.88
N CYS A 7 2.95 5.90 -14.80
CA CYS A 7 4.28 5.77 -14.21
C CYS A 7 5.27 5.50 -15.35
N TRP A 8 6.44 6.13 -15.29
CA TRP A 8 7.54 5.85 -16.21
C TRP A 8 7.65 4.34 -16.48
N PRO A 9 7.60 3.91 -17.74
CA PRO A 9 7.82 2.52 -18.06
C PRO A 9 9.31 2.27 -17.82
N CYS A 10 9.66 1.69 -16.67
CA CYS A 10 10.74 0.72 -16.69
C CYS A 10 10.38 -0.24 -17.82
N HIS A 11 11.19 -0.24 -18.86
CA HIS A 11 11.10 -1.16 -19.99
C HIS A 11 11.19 -2.61 -19.47
N SER A 12 10.11 -3.16 -18.94
CA SER A 12 9.84 -4.57 -19.13
C SER A 12 9.20 -4.65 -20.51
N LYS A 13 10.03 -4.82 -21.54
CA LYS A 13 9.56 -5.59 -22.69
C LYS A 13 8.90 -6.83 -22.08
N ALA A 14 7.61 -7.01 -22.29
CA ALA A 14 6.99 -8.32 -22.14
C ALA A 14 7.67 -9.21 -23.19
N LYS A 15 8.88 -9.68 -22.89
CA LYS A 15 9.41 -10.88 -23.50
C LYS A 15 8.39 -11.91 -23.08
N GLN A 16 7.62 -12.43 -24.04
CA GLN A 16 6.96 -13.72 -23.89
C GLN A 16 8.08 -14.69 -23.53
N GLY A 17 8.28 -14.84 -22.22
CA GLY A 17 9.09 -15.91 -21.68
C GLY A 17 8.39 -17.23 -21.98
N PRO A 18 9.07 -18.36 -21.75
CA PRO A 18 8.38 -19.65 -21.74
C PRO A 18 7.11 -19.56 -20.87
N ALA A 19 6.05 -20.24 -21.30
CA ALA A 19 4.76 -20.30 -20.57
C ALA A 19 4.91 -20.83 -19.14
N THR A 20 6.07 -21.43 -18.86
CA THR A 20 6.48 -22.05 -17.61
C THR A 20 7.83 -21.52 -17.15
N ARG A 21 8.09 -21.61 -15.85
CA ARG A 21 9.38 -21.31 -15.22
C ARG A 21 9.91 -22.56 -14.54
N LEU A 22 11.19 -22.82 -14.78
CA LEU A 22 11.94 -23.90 -14.17
C LEU A 22 12.62 -23.39 -12.90
N ILE A 23 12.36 -24.06 -11.78
CA ILE A 23 12.94 -23.82 -10.47
C ILE A 23 13.73 -25.06 -10.07
N VAL A 24 14.96 -24.84 -9.65
CA VAL A 24 15.86 -25.90 -9.17
C VAL A 24 16.18 -25.69 -7.68
N PRO A 25 16.52 -26.74 -6.92
CA PRO A 25 16.90 -26.57 -5.51
C PRO A 25 18.19 -25.75 -5.35
N ASN A 26 18.16 -24.72 -4.49
CA ASN A 26 19.28 -23.78 -4.32
C ASN A 26 20.50 -24.38 -3.61
N PHE A 27 20.33 -25.41 -2.78
CA PHE A 27 21.42 -26.06 -2.05
C PHE A 27 22.51 -26.64 -2.98
N LYS A 28 22.19 -26.89 -4.26
CA LYS A 28 23.15 -27.34 -5.28
C LYS A 28 24.15 -26.27 -5.69
N PHE A 29 23.79 -25.00 -5.52
CA PHE A 29 24.55 -23.84 -5.98
C PHE A 29 25.16 -23.04 -4.82
N GLU A 30 25.12 -23.57 -3.60
CA GLU A 30 25.61 -22.86 -2.40
C GLU A 30 27.12 -22.56 -2.48
N ASP A 31 27.90 -23.44 -3.12
CA ASP A 31 29.35 -23.29 -3.32
C ASP A 31 29.72 -22.54 -4.63
N TRP A 32 28.73 -22.21 -5.46
CA TRP A 32 28.94 -21.58 -6.77
C TRP A 32 28.71 -20.07 -6.69
N PRO A 33 29.31 -19.28 -7.60
CA PRO A 33 28.99 -17.86 -7.73
C PRO A 33 27.49 -17.66 -7.91
N ASP A 34 26.95 -16.60 -7.30
CA ASP A 34 25.54 -16.23 -7.41
C ASP A 34 25.08 -16.06 -8.88
N SER A 35 25.99 -15.76 -9.82
CA SER A 35 25.69 -15.67 -11.26
C SER A 35 25.22 -16.99 -11.87
N ASP A 36 25.65 -18.11 -11.29
CA ASP A 36 25.48 -19.45 -11.87
C ASP A 36 24.20 -20.12 -11.37
N ASN A 37 23.55 -19.54 -10.34
CA ASN A 37 22.26 -20.00 -9.85
C ASN A 37 21.14 -19.52 -10.79
N PRO A 38 20.45 -20.43 -11.51
CA PRO A 38 19.42 -20.06 -12.48
C PRO A 38 18.18 -19.43 -11.84
N ASN A 39 17.98 -19.57 -10.53
CA ASN A 39 16.87 -18.96 -9.82
C ASN A 39 17.10 -17.46 -9.52
N LYS A 40 18.34 -16.96 -9.63
CA LYS A 40 18.66 -15.55 -9.36
C LYS A 40 18.07 -14.57 -10.38
N ARG A 41 17.49 -15.08 -11.47
CA ARG A 41 16.69 -14.31 -12.43
C ARG A 41 15.30 -13.92 -11.92
N PHE A 42 14.80 -14.60 -10.89
CA PHE A 42 13.48 -14.38 -10.30
C PHE A 42 13.51 -13.34 -9.19
N ALA A 43 12.35 -12.82 -8.79
CA ALA A 43 12.28 -11.88 -7.68
C ALA A 43 12.74 -12.51 -6.35
N ASN A 44 13.47 -11.75 -5.53
CA ASN A 44 13.76 -12.13 -4.14
C ASN A 44 12.52 -11.93 -3.25
N ASN A 45 12.57 -12.45 -2.01
CA ASN A 45 11.43 -12.37 -1.11
C ASN A 45 11.26 -11.04 -0.34
N CYS A 46 12.03 -10.01 -0.71
CA CYS A 46 11.96 -8.70 -0.09
C CYS A 46 10.68 -7.96 -0.50
N ILE A 47 9.88 -7.53 0.49
CA ILE A 47 8.72 -6.68 0.26
C ILE A 47 9.10 -5.21 0.41
N LYS A 48 8.62 -4.38 -0.52
CA LYS A 48 8.69 -2.93 -0.47
C LYS A 48 7.35 -2.32 -0.85
N THR A 49 6.63 -1.80 0.13
CA THR A 49 5.37 -1.06 0.00
C THR A 49 5.53 0.46 0.10
N THR A 50 6.75 0.93 0.45
CA THR A 50 7.10 2.36 0.38
C THR A 50 6.91 2.92 -1.02
N LYS A 51 6.37 4.13 -1.07
CA LYS A 51 6.07 4.86 -2.31
C LYS A 51 7.29 5.63 -2.82
N TYR A 52 8.07 6.17 -1.90
CA TYR A 52 9.23 7.00 -2.20
C TYR A 52 10.52 6.30 -1.76
N SER A 53 11.58 6.48 -2.57
CA SER A 53 12.97 6.26 -2.17
C SER A 53 13.58 7.57 -1.64
N LEU A 54 14.71 7.54 -0.94
CA LEU A 54 15.38 8.75 -0.46
C LEU A 54 15.64 9.77 -1.58
N LEU A 55 16.11 9.30 -2.74
CA LEU A 55 16.40 10.15 -3.91
C LEU A 55 15.14 10.55 -4.69
N THR A 56 14.12 9.69 -4.73
CA THR A 56 12.91 9.93 -5.51
C THR A 56 11.84 10.67 -4.73
N PHE A 57 12.04 10.87 -3.42
CA PHE A 57 11.08 11.52 -2.53
C PHE A 57 10.74 12.92 -3.01
N LEU A 58 11.71 13.84 -3.07
CA LEU A 58 11.46 15.22 -3.44
C LEU A 58 10.81 15.39 -4.83
N PRO A 59 11.33 14.80 -5.93
CA PRO A 59 10.75 15.02 -7.26
C PRO A 59 9.34 14.41 -7.40
N LEU A 60 9.11 13.19 -6.90
CA LEU A 60 7.78 12.57 -6.98
C LEU A 60 6.79 13.24 -6.04
N ASN A 61 7.22 13.63 -4.84
CA ASN A 61 6.35 14.31 -3.89
C ASN A 61 5.92 15.68 -4.44
N LEU A 62 6.85 16.49 -4.95
CA LEU A 62 6.53 17.77 -5.60
C LEU A 62 5.63 17.57 -6.83
N TRP A 63 5.91 16.57 -7.67
CA TRP A 63 5.06 16.24 -8.80
C TRP A 63 3.61 16.00 -8.37
N GLU A 64 3.41 15.23 -7.31
CA GLU A 64 2.08 14.94 -6.77
C GLU A 64 1.42 16.14 -6.11
N GLN A 65 2.19 16.96 -5.40
CA GLN A 65 1.69 18.22 -4.85
C GLN A 65 1.23 19.17 -5.97
N PHE A 66 1.93 19.24 -7.10
CA PHE A 66 1.51 20.05 -8.25
C PHE A 66 0.34 19.47 -9.05
N HIS A 67 -0.08 18.22 -8.79
CA HIS A 67 -1.37 17.73 -9.30
C HIS A 67 -2.57 18.33 -8.55
N ARG A 68 -2.34 19.08 -7.48
CA ARG A 68 -3.36 19.91 -6.83
C ARG A 68 -3.39 21.27 -7.53
N PHE A 69 -4.54 21.59 -8.13
CA PHE A 69 -4.73 22.83 -8.90
C PHE A 69 -4.38 24.09 -8.10
N ALA A 70 -4.69 24.12 -6.81
CA ALA A 70 -4.36 25.24 -5.94
C ALA A 70 -2.84 25.49 -5.81
N ASN A 71 -2.03 24.44 -5.75
CA ASN A 71 -0.57 24.60 -5.69
C ASN A 71 -0.02 25.21 -6.98
N ILE A 72 -0.61 24.86 -8.14
CA ILE A 72 -0.28 25.50 -9.42
C ILE A 72 -0.63 26.99 -9.37
N TYR A 73 -1.82 27.33 -8.88
CA TYR A 73 -2.27 28.72 -8.73
C TYR A 73 -1.32 29.55 -7.85
N PHE A 74 -0.94 29.04 -6.66
CA PHE A 74 -0.05 29.78 -5.77
C PHE A 74 1.35 29.99 -6.35
N VAL A 75 1.90 28.99 -7.04
CA VAL A 75 3.18 29.14 -7.75
C VAL A 75 3.05 30.16 -8.88
N PHE A 76 1.94 30.13 -9.62
CA PHE A 76 1.66 31.10 -10.68
C PHE A 76 1.69 32.55 -10.15
N ILE A 77 1.03 32.80 -9.01
CA ILE A 77 1.01 34.12 -8.36
C ILE A 77 2.41 34.55 -7.92
N VAL A 78 3.20 33.63 -7.33
CA VAL A 78 4.60 33.92 -6.97
C VAL A 78 5.39 34.33 -8.22
N VAL A 79 5.35 33.53 -9.29
CA VAL A 79 6.03 33.82 -10.56
C VAL A 79 5.59 35.17 -11.13
N LEU A 80 4.29 35.48 -11.07
CA LEU A 80 3.75 36.76 -11.53
C LEU A 80 4.30 37.94 -10.71
N ASN A 81 4.43 37.81 -9.39
CA ASN A 81 4.97 38.87 -8.53
C ASN A 81 6.49 39.07 -8.69
N PHE A 82 7.21 38.11 -9.29
CA PHE A 82 8.61 38.29 -9.69
C PHE A 82 8.77 39.12 -10.98
N MET A 83 7.69 39.37 -11.74
CA MET A 83 7.73 40.23 -12.92
C MET A 83 7.78 41.71 -12.50
N PRO A 84 8.82 42.49 -12.85
CA PRO A 84 9.01 43.86 -12.37
C PRO A 84 7.86 44.81 -12.73
N GLU A 85 7.26 44.62 -13.90
CA GLU A 85 6.16 45.47 -14.41
C GLU A 85 4.86 45.31 -13.61
N VAL A 86 4.70 44.21 -12.88
CA VAL A 86 3.45 43.81 -12.21
C VAL A 86 3.64 43.67 -10.70
N SER A 87 4.87 43.85 -10.19
CA SER A 87 5.17 43.60 -8.79
C SER A 87 4.38 44.54 -7.87
N ALA A 88 3.57 43.96 -6.98
CA ALA A 88 2.72 44.72 -6.04
C ALA A 88 3.22 44.65 -4.59
N PHE A 89 3.87 43.53 -4.22
CA PHE A 89 4.40 43.29 -2.87
C PHE A 89 5.89 42.96 -2.93
N ALA A 90 6.58 43.03 -1.78
CA ALA A 90 7.97 42.61 -1.64
C ALA A 90 8.19 41.19 -2.22
N LYS A 91 8.86 41.13 -3.38
CA LYS A 91 9.09 39.91 -4.15
C LYS A 91 9.83 38.84 -3.34
N GLU A 92 10.69 39.25 -2.40
CA GLU A 92 11.42 38.33 -1.54
C GLU A 92 10.51 37.59 -0.53
N LEU A 93 9.39 38.18 -0.13
CA LEU A 93 8.48 37.63 0.88
C LEU A 93 7.34 36.79 0.30
N SER A 94 6.96 37.04 -0.96
CA SER A 94 5.90 36.32 -1.66
C SER A 94 6.01 34.79 -1.69
N PRO A 95 7.19 34.16 -1.89
CA PRO A 95 7.30 32.70 -1.92
C PRO A 95 7.18 32.03 -0.56
N ILE A 96 7.41 32.74 0.55
CA ILE A 96 7.51 32.16 1.90
C ILE A 96 6.28 31.31 2.27
N PRO A 97 5.04 31.80 2.11
CA PRO A 97 3.86 31.03 2.48
C PRO A 97 3.69 29.78 1.62
N VAL A 98 3.97 29.87 0.32
CA VAL A 98 3.85 28.74 -0.62
C VAL A 98 4.87 27.65 -0.29
N VAL A 99 6.13 28.04 -0.06
CA VAL A 99 7.19 27.10 0.35
C VAL A 99 6.82 26.44 1.67
N PHE A 100 6.26 27.18 2.63
CA PHE A 100 5.81 26.62 3.90
C PHE A 100 4.72 25.55 3.70
N VAL A 101 3.70 25.81 2.87
CA VAL A 101 2.64 24.81 2.59
C VAL A 101 3.21 23.54 1.96
N LEU A 102 4.08 23.70 0.96
CA LEU A 102 4.70 22.57 0.27
C LEU A 102 5.60 21.76 1.23
N ALA A 103 6.31 22.45 2.13
CA ALA A 103 7.19 21.82 3.11
C ALA A 103 6.41 21.04 4.16
N VAL A 104 5.34 21.60 4.73
CA VAL A 104 4.48 20.88 5.71
C VAL A 104 3.88 19.62 5.08
N THR A 105 3.40 19.72 3.84
CA THR A 105 2.85 18.57 3.09
C THR A 105 3.93 17.50 2.84
N ALA A 106 5.14 17.92 2.45
CA ALA A 106 6.26 17.00 2.25
C ALA A 106 6.65 16.29 3.56
N VAL A 107 6.75 17.01 4.69
CA VAL A 107 7.08 16.41 5.99
C VAL A 107 6.05 15.36 6.40
N LYS A 108 4.76 15.65 6.20
CA LYS A 108 3.68 14.68 6.43
C LYS A 108 3.86 13.42 5.59
N ASP A 109 4.04 13.56 4.28
CA ASP A 109 4.16 12.42 3.37
C ASP A 109 5.45 11.61 3.63
N ALA A 110 6.53 12.28 4.05
CA ALA A 110 7.76 11.63 4.50
C ALA A 110 7.51 10.77 5.75
N PHE A 111 6.77 11.29 6.73
CA PHE A 111 6.40 10.55 7.93
C PHE A 111 5.55 9.31 7.62
N GLU A 112 4.54 9.44 6.75
CA GLU A 112 3.72 8.30 6.29
C GLU A 112 4.58 7.24 5.59
N ASN A 113 5.51 7.65 4.72
CA ASN A 113 6.41 6.73 4.04
C ASN A 113 7.40 6.05 5.00
N TYR A 114 7.88 6.76 6.03
CA TYR A 114 8.73 6.19 7.07
C TYR A 114 8.00 5.12 7.91
N ARG A 115 6.72 5.34 8.26
CA ARG A 115 5.92 4.32 8.95
C ARG A 115 5.76 3.05 8.10
N ARG A 116 5.52 3.20 6.79
CA ARG A 116 5.50 2.05 5.85
C ARG A 116 6.84 1.34 5.79
N TYR A 117 7.94 2.09 5.70
CA TYR A 117 9.29 1.53 5.73
C TYR A 117 9.53 0.69 6.98
N ARG A 118 9.18 1.19 8.17
CA ARG A 118 9.32 0.44 9.42
C ARG A 118 8.46 -0.83 9.45
N SER A 119 7.27 -0.81 8.84
CA SER A 119 6.44 -2.01 8.68
C SER A 119 7.08 -3.02 7.73
N ASP A 120 7.59 -2.56 6.58
CA ASP A 120 8.29 -3.42 5.61
C ASP A 120 9.53 -4.06 6.25
N GLN A 121 10.33 -3.31 7.01
CA GLN A 121 11.50 -3.85 7.71
C GLN A 121 11.12 -4.95 8.70
N ARG A 122 10.07 -4.75 9.50
CA ARG A 122 9.57 -5.78 10.44
C ARG A 122 9.26 -7.10 9.74
N ILE A 123 8.54 -7.06 8.61
CA ILE A 123 8.20 -8.26 7.83
C ILE A 123 9.44 -8.87 7.16
N ASN A 124 10.34 -8.04 6.63
CA ASN A 124 11.54 -8.49 5.95
C ASN A 124 12.58 -9.12 6.89
N HIS A 125 12.56 -8.74 8.18
CA HIS A 125 13.41 -9.29 9.24
C HIS A 125 12.78 -10.44 10.02
N SER A 126 11.52 -10.80 9.73
CA SER A 126 10.94 -12.06 10.20
C SER A 126 11.83 -13.23 9.80
N ARG A 127 11.89 -14.27 10.63
CA ARG A 127 12.77 -15.42 10.42
C ARG A 127 11.98 -16.67 10.07
N CYS A 128 12.60 -17.56 9.31
CA CYS A 128 12.15 -18.93 9.09
C CYS A 128 13.36 -19.86 8.97
N GLN A 129 13.15 -21.16 9.11
CA GLN A 129 14.21 -22.14 9.02
C GLN A 129 14.47 -22.50 7.56
N VAL A 130 15.71 -22.33 7.09
CA VAL A 130 16.13 -22.58 5.70
C VAL A 130 17.22 -23.63 5.69
N TYR A 131 17.10 -24.63 4.83
CA TYR A 131 18.10 -25.68 4.71
C TYR A 131 19.40 -25.13 4.10
N ARG A 132 20.52 -25.40 4.75
CA ARG A 132 21.86 -25.05 4.28
C ARG A 132 22.72 -26.30 4.21
N ARG A 133 23.27 -26.61 3.02
CA ARG A 133 24.11 -27.79 2.77
C ARG A 133 25.43 -27.71 3.53
N SER A 134 25.95 -26.51 3.71
CA SER A 134 27.19 -26.24 4.47
C SER A 134 27.13 -26.76 5.91
N VAL A 135 25.96 -26.67 6.56
CA VAL A 135 25.72 -27.15 7.93
C VAL A 135 24.98 -28.49 7.95
N ARG A 136 24.37 -28.89 6.82
CA ARG A 136 23.44 -30.02 6.69
C ARG A 136 22.29 -29.97 7.67
N ASP A 137 21.82 -28.76 7.96
CA ASP A 137 20.71 -28.54 8.88
C ASP A 137 19.93 -27.29 8.45
N TYR A 138 18.76 -27.13 9.05
CA TYR A 138 17.94 -25.96 8.92
C TYR A 138 18.43 -24.84 9.84
N VAL A 139 18.80 -23.72 9.23
CA VAL A 139 19.34 -22.54 9.92
C VAL A 139 18.33 -21.40 9.85
N PRO A 140 18.12 -20.62 10.93
CA PRO A 140 17.24 -19.46 10.88
C PRO A 140 17.80 -18.39 9.93
N ASP A 141 17.01 -18.00 8.93
CA ASP A 141 17.33 -16.92 8.00
C ASP A 141 16.18 -15.90 7.91
N GLU A 142 16.49 -14.69 7.45
CA GLU A 142 15.53 -13.61 7.29
C GLU A 142 14.67 -13.81 6.05
N TRP A 143 13.38 -13.46 6.14
CA TRP A 143 12.44 -13.61 5.03
C TRP A 143 12.92 -12.89 3.76
N ARG A 144 13.53 -11.71 3.86
CA ARG A 144 14.05 -10.97 2.69
C ARG A 144 15.16 -11.70 1.92
N ARG A 145 15.84 -12.66 2.56
CA ARG A 145 16.96 -13.41 1.99
C ARG A 145 16.51 -14.68 1.28
N LEU A 146 15.24 -15.07 1.39
CA LEU A 146 14.68 -16.20 0.67
C LEU A 146 14.63 -15.96 -0.84
N TRP A 147 14.97 -17.00 -1.59
CA TRP A 147 14.87 -17.07 -3.05
C TRP A 147 14.03 -18.28 -3.48
N PRO A 148 13.41 -18.23 -4.67
CA PRO A 148 12.85 -19.43 -5.28
C PRO A 148 13.89 -20.55 -5.34
N GLY A 149 13.50 -21.77 -4.98
CA GLY A 149 14.38 -22.93 -4.87
C GLY A 149 14.96 -23.18 -3.47
N ASP A 150 14.79 -22.26 -2.51
CA ASP A 150 15.18 -22.53 -1.12
C ASP A 150 14.24 -23.55 -0.49
N ILE A 151 14.79 -24.51 0.24
CA ILE A 151 14.02 -25.46 1.04
C ILE A 151 13.87 -24.87 2.44
N VAL A 152 12.64 -24.77 2.90
CA VAL A 152 12.30 -24.19 4.19
C VAL A 152 11.55 -25.19 5.06
N LYS A 153 11.77 -25.09 6.37
CA LYS A 153 11.02 -25.82 7.39
C LYS A 153 10.20 -24.83 8.18
N LEU A 154 8.90 -25.10 8.29
CA LEU A 154 7.96 -24.28 9.04
C LEU A 154 7.35 -25.14 10.14
N ARG A 155 7.07 -24.53 11.29
CA ARG A 155 6.48 -25.19 12.45
C ARG A 155 4.99 -24.88 12.56
N ALA A 156 4.31 -25.60 13.44
CA ALA A 156 2.94 -25.27 13.82
C ALA A 156 2.82 -23.79 14.23
N ASN A 157 1.80 -23.12 13.71
CA ASN A 157 1.49 -21.70 13.91
C ASN A 157 2.46 -20.69 13.27
N ASP A 158 3.44 -21.14 12.48
CA ASP A 158 4.25 -20.22 11.69
C ASP A 158 3.43 -19.60 10.55
N VAL A 159 3.68 -18.31 10.31
CA VAL A 159 3.16 -17.62 9.13
C VAL A 159 4.04 -17.96 7.94
N ILE A 160 3.41 -18.36 6.84
CA ILE A 160 4.09 -18.82 5.64
C ILE A 160 4.77 -17.62 4.93
N PRO A 161 6.11 -17.66 4.70
CA PRO A 161 6.90 -16.50 4.26
C PRO A 161 6.78 -16.18 2.76
N ALA A 162 6.45 -17.17 1.94
CA ALA A 162 6.46 -17.15 0.48
C ALA A 162 5.50 -18.24 -0.03
N ASP A 163 5.21 -18.30 -1.33
CA ASP A 163 4.39 -19.42 -1.85
C ASP A 163 5.29 -20.65 -2.00
N ILE A 164 4.98 -21.73 -1.28
CA ILE A 164 5.86 -22.88 -1.07
C ILE A 164 5.16 -24.15 -1.58
N LEU A 165 5.89 -24.96 -2.34
CA LEU A 165 5.48 -26.32 -2.71
C LEU A 165 5.76 -27.25 -1.53
N LEU A 166 4.71 -27.95 -1.07
CA LEU A 166 4.79 -28.88 0.04
C LEU A 166 5.51 -30.16 -0.38
N LEU A 167 6.66 -30.43 0.24
CA LEU A 167 7.49 -31.61 -0.05
C LEU A 167 7.37 -32.68 1.03
N HIS A 168 7.17 -32.28 2.28
CA HIS A 168 6.98 -33.21 3.39
C HIS A 168 6.14 -32.56 4.50
N SER A 169 5.44 -33.41 5.25
CA SER A 169 4.63 -33.03 6.41
C SER A 169 4.87 -34.04 7.53
N SER A 170 4.84 -33.57 8.78
CA SER A 170 4.90 -34.42 9.96
C SER A 170 3.69 -35.36 10.11
N ASP A 171 2.58 -35.05 9.44
CA ASP A 171 1.41 -35.90 9.45
C ASP A 171 1.65 -37.19 8.62
N PRO A 172 1.39 -38.40 9.16
CA PRO A 172 1.63 -39.66 8.45
C PRO A 172 0.88 -39.82 7.12
N ALA A 173 -0.24 -39.10 6.93
CA ALA A 173 -1.00 -39.09 5.68
C ALA A 173 -0.51 -38.02 4.68
N GLY A 174 0.58 -37.31 4.99
CA GLY A 174 1.13 -36.26 4.15
C GLY A 174 0.24 -35.03 4.06
N LEU A 175 -0.60 -34.77 5.07
CA LEU A 175 -1.50 -33.63 5.10
C LEU A 175 -0.88 -32.43 5.83
N CYS A 176 -1.20 -31.24 5.36
CA CYS A 176 -0.92 -29.98 6.05
C CYS A 176 -2.22 -29.18 6.10
N TYR A 177 -2.52 -28.60 7.26
CA TYR A 177 -3.66 -27.72 7.41
C TYR A 177 -3.20 -26.28 7.43
N ILE A 178 -3.80 -25.44 6.59
CA ILE A 178 -3.53 -24.01 6.55
C ILE A 178 -4.79 -23.22 6.90
N GLU A 179 -4.61 -22.18 7.69
CA GLU A 179 -5.61 -21.17 7.97
C GLU A 179 -5.48 -20.05 6.92
N THR A 180 -6.55 -19.80 6.14
CA THR A 180 -6.55 -18.82 5.04
C THR A 180 -7.27 -17.52 5.36
N CYS A 181 -7.60 -17.28 6.63
CA CYS A 181 -8.32 -16.08 7.09
C CYS A 181 -7.71 -14.76 6.59
N ASN A 182 -6.38 -14.71 6.43
CA ASN A 182 -5.67 -13.53 5.92
C ASN A 182 -5.84 -13.27 4.41
N ILE A 183 -6.32 -14.24 3.64
CA ILE A 183 -6.45 -14.14 2.17
C ILE A 183 -7.93 -14.07 1.73
N ASP A 184 -8.77 -14.98 2.23
CA ASP A 184 -10.16 -15.13 1.79
C ASP A 184 -11.19 -14.95 2.92
N GLY A 185 -10.72 -14.69 4.14
CA GLY A 185 -11.60 -14.56 5.30
C GLY A 185 -12.21 -15.90 5.75
N GLU A 186 -11.84 -17.04 5.19
CA GLU A 186 -12.39 -18.32 5.64
C GLU A 186 -11.67 -18.82 6.90
N THR A 187 -12.42 -19.25 7.91
CA THR A 187 -11.90 -19.85 9.16
C THR A 187 -11.58 -21.32 9.06
N ASN A 188 -12.19 -22.00 8.09
CA ASN A 188 -12.00 -23.42 7.94
C ASN A 188 -10.55 -23.70 7.53
N LEU A 189 -9.94 -24.64 8.24
CA LEU A 189 -8.64 -25.15 7.88
C LEU A 189 -8.72 -25.82 6.51
N LYS A 190 -7.91 -25.35 5.58
CA LYS A 190 -7.80 -25.94 4.25
C LYS A 190 -6.73 -27.00 4.27
N GLN A 191 -7.09 -28.20 3.81
CA GLN A 191 -6.16 -29.31 3.66
C GLN A 191 -5.29 -29.11 2.42
N ARG A 192 -4.01 -29.41 2.57
CA ARG A 192 -2.98 -29.43 1.53
C ARG A 192 -2.25 -30.76 1.60
N HIS A 193 -1.86 -31.28 0.44
CA HIS A 193 -1.25 -32.59 0.31
C HIS A 193 0.19 -32.46 -0.15
N VAL A 194 1.08 -33.25 0.44
CA VAL A 194 2.42 -33.48 -0.10
C VAL A 194 2.30 -34.02 -1.52
N MET A 195 3.25 -33.68 -2.39
CA MET A 195 3.27 -34.21 -3.75
C MET A 195 3.37 -35.75 -3.77
N ARG A 196 2.66 -36.38 -4.71
CA ARG A 196 2.65 -37.84 -4.84
C ARG A 196 4.04 -38.34 -5.21
N GLY A 197 4.48 -39.43 -4.56
CA GLY A 197 5.77 -40.07 -4.82
C GLY A 197 6.92 -39.66 -3.89
N LEU A 198 6.68 -38.76 -2.93
CA LEU A 198 7.63 -38.35 -1.87
C LEU A 198 7.11 -38.61 -0.45
N GLU A 199 6.19 -39.56 -0.30
CA GLU A 199 5.65 -39.99 1.00
C GLU A 199 6.71 -40.76 1.79
N LEU A 200 7.72 -40.04 2.29
CA LEU A 200 8.79 -40.54 3.13
C LEU A 200 8.48 -40.22 4.59
N LYS A 201 8.84 -41.14 5.50
CA LYS A 201 8.73 -40.93 6.95
C LYS A 201 9.66 -39.81 7.45
N GLU A 202 10.83 -39.67 6.84
CA GLU A 202 11.77 -38.58 7.06
C GLU A 202 12.20 -38.06 5.69
N PHE A 203 12.09 -36.74 5.50
CA PHE A 203 12.53 -36.09 4.28
C PHE A 203 13.97 -35.61 4.44
N ASP A 204 14.83 -36.04 3.52
CA ASP A 204 16.19 -35.52 3.42
C ASP A 204 16.26 -34.51 2.26
N PRO A 205 16.51 -33.22 2.54
CA PRO A 205 16.62 -32.19 1.52
C PRO A 205 17.65 -32.49 0.42
N GLU A 206 18.75 -33.18 0.73
CA GLU A 206 19.76 -33.52 -0.28
C GLU A 206 19.23 -34.51 -1.34
N THR A 207 18.22 -35.32 -0.99
CA THR A 207 17.61 -36.29 -1.93
C THR A 207 16.70 -35.62 -2.96
N PHE A 208 16.16 -34.44 -2.65
CA PHE A 208 15.29 -33.70 -3.55
C PHE A 208 16.11 -32.92 -4.58
N VAL A 209 16.60 -33.64 -5.60
CA VAL A 209 17.44 -33.10 -6.69
C VAL A 209 16.58 -32.78 -7.93
N HIS A 210 15.26 -32.77 -7.80
CA HIS A 210 14.33 -32.69 -8.93
C HIS A 210 14.08 -31.26 -9.40
N ASP A 211 13.86 -31.10 -10.70
CA ASP A 211 13.55 -29.80 -11.28
C ASP A 211 12.03 -29.60 -11.30
N VAL A 212 11.58 -28.42 -10.90
CA VAL A 212 10.15 -28.09 -10.79
C VAL A 212 9.80 -27.07 -11.86
N GLU A 213 8.95 -27.45 -12.80
CA GLU A 213 8.45 -26.61 -13.88
C GLU A 213 7.02 -26.15 -13.55
N VAL A 214 6.82 -24.86 -13.31
CA VAL A 214 5.52 -24.29 -12.91
C VAL A 214 5.08 -23.21 -13.87
N GLU A 215 3.80 -22.86 -13.87
CA GLU A 215 3.32 -21.68 -14.59
C GLU A 215 3.97 -20.36 -14.13
N VAL A 216 3.83 -19.32 -14.94
CA VAL A 216 4.24 -17.95 -14.58
C VAL A 216 3.33 -17.42 -13.45
N PRO A 217 3.86 -16.58 -12.53
CA PRO A 217 3.06 -16.06 -11.43
C PRO A 217 1.79 -15.36 -11.92
N ASN A 218 0.64 -15.69 -11.32
CA ASN A 218 -0.68 -15.15 -11.68
C ASN A 218 -1.45 -14.67 -10.43
N THR A 219 -2.51 -13.88 -10.65
CA THR A 219 -3.36 -13.33 -9.58
C THR A 219 -4.41 -14.32 -9.07
N GLU A 220 -4.59 -15.45 -9.73
CA GLU A 220 -5.63 -16.44 -9.40
C GLU A 220 -5.20 -17.29 -8.19
N ILE A 221 -5.79 -17.02 -7.02
CA ILE A 221 -5.41 -17.68 -5.75
C ILE A 221 -5.65 -19.20 -5.79
N TYR A 222 -6.68 -19.65 -6.52
CA TYR A 222 -7.12 -21.04 -6.56
C TYR A 222 -6.59 -21.85 -7.74
N LYS A 223 -5.80 -21.22 -8.63
CA LYS A 223 -5.22 -21.89 -9.79
C LYS A 223 -3.72 -22.00 -9.59
N PHE A 224 -3.20 -23.22 -9.71
CA PHE A 224 -1.77 -23.48 -9.72
C PHE A 224 -1.56 -24.82 -10.40
N ASP A 225 -0.79 -24.80 -11.48
CA ASP A 225 -0.45 -25.99 -12.26
C ASP A 225 1.05 -26.01 -12.54
N GLY A 226 1.64 -27.20 -12.43
CA GLY A 226 3.05 -27.44 -12.72
C GLY A 226 3.37 -28.93 -12.76
N THR A 227 4.63 -29.22 -12.99
CA THR A 227 5.17 -30.58 -12.99
C THR A 227 6.52 -30.64 -12.29
N VAL A 228 6.80 -31.75 -11.61
CA VAL A 228 8.10 -32.07 -11.05
C VAL A 228 8.71 -33.19 -11.87
N ARG A 229 9.92 -32.98 -12.39
CA ARG A 229 10.66 -34.00 -13.15
C ARG A 229 11.60 -34.75 -12.21
N ILE A 230 11.23 -35.98 -11.90
CA ILE A 230 11.99 -36.86 -11.00
C ILE A 230 13.14 -37.48 -11.80
N ARG A 231 14.33 -36.91 -11.65
CA ARG A 231 15.57 -37.47 -12.21
C ARG A 231 15.92 -38.78 -11.50
N GLY A 232 15.78 -39.90 -12.21
CA GLY A 232 16.06 -41.27 -11.75
C GLY A 232 16.32 -42.22 -12.92
N ALA A 233 16.06 -43.52 -12.72
CA ALA A 233 16.22 -44.55 -13.77
C ALA A 233 15.15 -44.50 -14.86
N ASP A 234 13.92 -44.08 -14.50
CA ASP A 234 12.84 -43.72 -15.41
C ASP A 234 12.48 -42.24 -15.17
N ASP A 235 12.56 -41.40 -16.21
CA ASP A 235 12.25 -39.96 -16.13
C ASP A 235 10.74 -39.76 -15.91
N ASN A 236 10.32 -39.82 -14.65
CA ASN A 236 8.92 -39.73 -14.26
C ASN A 236 8.52 -38.27 -14.01
N VAL A 237 7.35 -37.89 -14.54
CA VAL A 237 6.80 -36.54 -14.40
C VAL A 237 5.59 -36.58 -13.47
N VAL A 238 5.66 -35.86 -12.35
CA VAL A 238 4.56 -35.76 -11.39
C VAL A 238 3.86 -34.42 -11.56
N ALA A 239 2.56 -34.43 -11.80
CA ALA A 239 1.75 -33.21 -11.84
C ALA A 239 1.53 -32.66 -10.44
N ILE A 240 1.69 -31.34 -10.29
CA ILE A 240 1.43 -30.60 -9.06
C ILE A 240 0.33 -29.58 -9.30
N HIS A 241 -0.59 -29.49 -8.33
CA HIS A 241 -1.76 -28.62 -8.40
C HIS A 241 -1.85 -27.74 -7.17
N LYS A 242 -2.87 -26.89 -7.09
CA LYS A 242 -3.14 -25.99 -5.95
C LYS A 242 -3.07 -26.69 -4.59
N GLU A 243 -3.42 -27.97 -4.52
CA GLU A 243 -3.44 -28.77 -3.29
C GLU A 243 -2.04 -28.99 -2.71
N ASN A 244 -1.00 -28.89 -3.54
CA ASN A 244 0.39 -29.03 -3.13
C ASN A 244 1.05 -27.70 -2.78
N LEU A 245 0.36 -26.56 -2.96
CA LEU A 245 0.90 -25.22 -2.72
C LEU A 245 0.32 -24.61 -1.44
N ILE A 246 1.21 -24.15 -0.56
CA ILE A 246 0.86 -23.29 0.59
C ILE A 246 1.23 -21.84 0.25
N LEU A 247 0.36 -20.90 0.64
CA LEU A 247 0.43 -19.51 0.17
C LEU A 247 1.02 -18.59 1.25
N ARG A 248 1.72 -17.54 0.80
CA ARG A 248 2.24 -16.48 1.68
C ARG A 248 1.12 -15.85 2.51
N GLY A 249 1.36 -15.69 3.81
CA GLY A 249 0.43 -15.02 4.73
C GLY A 249 -0.62 -15.93 5.34
N CYS A 250 -0.75 -17.18 4.87
CA CYS A 250 -1.48 -18.21 5.60
C CYS A 250 -0.68 -18.68 6.82
N THR A 251 -1.37 -19.27 7.79
CA THR A 251 -0.76 -19.82 9.01
C THR A 251 -0.90 -21.33 9.02
N ILE A 252 0.16 -22.06 9.38
CA ILE A 252 0.11 -23.52 9.51
C ILE A 252 -0.60 -23.90 10.81
N ARG A 253 -1.52 -24.86 10.75
CA ARG A 253 -2.27 -25.38 11.90
C ARG A 253 -2.25 -26.90 11.89
N ASN A 254 -2.49 -27.53 13.04
CA ASN A 254 -2.68 -28.98 13.19
C ASN A 254 -1.60 -29.84 12.49
N THR A 255 -0.38 -29.32 12.40
CA THR A 255 0.76 -30.00 11.77
C THR A 255 2.02 -29.47 12.45
N ASP A 256 2.80 -30.34 13.07
CA ASP A 256 3.95 -29.95 13.91
C ASP A 256 5.05 -29.30 13.09
N SER A 257 5.36 -29.87 11.94
CA SER A 257 6.28 -29.27 10.99
C SER A 257 5.97 -29.65 9.55
N VAL A 258 6.24 -28.73 8.65
CA VAL A 258 6.19 -28.95 7.20
C VAL A 258 7.48 -28.48 6.56
N GLU A 259 7.88 -29.19 5.52
CA GLU A 259 9.06 -28.86 4.73
C GLU A 259 8.63 -28.67 3.28
N GLY A 260 9.18 -27.64 2.65
CA GLY A 260 8.77 -27.29 1.30
C GLY A 260 9.76 -26.40 0.59
N MET A 261 9.63 -26.33 -0.73
CA MET A 261 10.49 -25.51 -1.58
C MET A 261 9.78 -24.21 -1.97
N VAL A 262 10.47 -23.08 -1.85
CA VAL A 262 9.94 -21.78 -2.25
C VAL A 262 9.75 -21.74 -3.77
N ILE A 263 8.52 -21.47 -4.20
CA ILE A 263 8.14 -21.40 -5.61
C ILE A 263 8.04 -19.93 -6.03
N TYR A 264 7.16 -19.14 -5.40
CA TYR A 264 7.05 -17.71 -5.68
C TYR A 264 7.56 -16.91 -4.48
N ALA A 265 8.32 -15.84 -4.73
CA ALA A 265 8.90 -15.02 -3.68
C ALA A 265 8.56 -13.52 -3.86
N GLY A 266 8.41 -12.82 -2.74
CA GLY A 266 8.29 -11.36 -2.70
C GLY A 266 7.08 -10.85 -3.46
N ARG A 267 7.31 -10.07 -4.53
CA ARG A 267 6.25 -9.49 -5.36
C ARG A 267 5.56 -10.50 -6.29
N GLU A 268 6.17 -11.66 -6.49
CA GLU A 268 5.61 -12.72 -7.34
C GLU A 268 4.63 -13.63 -6.59
N THR A 269 4.53 -13.54 -5.26
CA THR A 269 3.55 -14.35 -4.53
C THR A 269 2.12 -13.93 -4.87
N LYS A 270 1.20 -14.89 -4.88
CA LYS A 270 -0.22 -14.67 -5.22
C LYS A 270 -0.86 -13.61 -4.30
N ALA A 271 -0.49 -13.61 -3.02
CA ALA A 271 -0.95 -12.60 -2.06
C ALA A 271 -0.49 -11.19 -2.43
N MET A 272 0.78 -11.03 -2.84
CA MET A 272 1.33 -9.72 -3.21
C MET A 272 0.87 -9.25 -4.59
N MET A 273 0.62 -10.16 -5.52
CA MET A 273 0.04 -9.82 -6.82
C MET A 273 -1.40 -9.29 -6.72
N ASN A 274 -2.17 -9.78 -5.76
CA ASN A 274 -3.51 -9.26 -5.46
C ASN A 274 -3.47 -7.94 -4.67
N ASN A 275 -2.33 -7.58 -4.09
CA ASN A 275 -2.12 -6.30 -3.45
C ASN A 275 -1.84 -5.21 -4.50
N ARG A 276 -2.83 -4.35 -4.81
CA ARG A 276 -2.73 -3.27 -5.82
C ARG A 276 -1.80 -2.11 -5.43
N GLY A 277 -0.93 -2.29 -4.45
CA GLY A 277 0.02 -1.28 -3.98
C GLY A 277 -0.65 -0.07 -3.33
N PRO A 278 0.16 0.88 -2.83
CA PRO A 278 -0.35 2.09 -2.19
C PRO A 278 -1.04 2.99 -3.23
N ARG A 279 -2.37 3.06 -3.19
CA ARG A 279 -3.16 4.01 -3.99
C ARG A 279 -3.24 5.37 -3.30
N PHE A 280 -3.15 6.43 -4.09
CA PHE A 280 -3.42 7.79 -3.60
C PHE A 280 -4.91 7.94 -3.33
N LYS A 281 -5.30 7.89 -2.05
CA LYS A 281 -6.67 8.18 -1.62
C LYS A 281 -6.86 9.71 -1.63
N ARG A 282 -8.01 10.18 -2.11
CA ARG A 282 -8.41 11.60 -2.06
C ARG A 282 -9.76 11.68 -1.39
N SER A 283 -9.86 12.51 -0.37
CA SER A 283 -11.11 12.73 0.36
C SER A 283 -12.16 13.43 -0.50
N LYS A 284 -13.43 13.28 -0.14
CA LYS A 284 -14.53 14.02 -0.81
C LYS A 284 -14.40 15.52 -0.54
N LEU A 285 -14.01 15.89 0.68
CA LEU A 285 -13.76 17.27 1.09
C LEU A 285 -12.66 17.93 0.23
N GLU A 286 -11.53 17.26 0.00
CA GLU A 286 -10.46 17.78 -0.87
C GLU A 286 -10.97 18.03 -2.30
N ARG A 287 -11.83 17.15 -2.84
CA ARG A 287 -12.44 17.37 -4.16
C ARG A 287 -13.38 18.57 -4.17
N GLN A 288 -14.13 18.79 -3.09
CA GLN A 288 -15.03 19.93 -2.96
C GLN A 288 -14.23 21.24 -2.86
N ILE A 289 -13.22 21.30 -1.99
CA ILE A 289 -12.33 22.46 -1.86
C ILE A 289 -11.72 22.84 -3.22
N ASN A 290 -11.28 21.85 -4.01
CA ASN A 290 -10.75 22.11 -5.35
C ASN A 290 -11.79 22.72 -6.31
N LYS A 291 -13.07 22.32 -6.23
CA LYS A 291 -14.15 22.94 -7.02
C LYS A 291 -14.40 24.37 -6.57
N ASP A 292 -14.42 24.61 -5.26
CA ASP A 292 -14.65 25.94 -4.70
C ASP A 292 -13.51 26.90 -5.08
N VAL A 293 -12.25 26.43 -5.08
CA VAL A 293 -11.11 27.20 -5.58
C VAL A 293 -11.22 27.56 -7.05
N ILE A 294 -11.73 26.66 -7.90
CA ILE A 294 -11.97 26.98 -9.32
C ILE A 294 -12.99 28.12 -9.44
N TRP A 295 -14.07 28.10 -8.66
CA TRP A 295 -15.03 29.20 -8.62
C TRP A 295 -14.42 30.51 -8.14
N CYS A 296 -13.56 30.46 -7.11
CA CYS A 296 -12.79 31.62 -6.68
C CYS A 296 -11.90 32.15 -7.81
N VAL A 297 -11.16 31.31 -8.54
CA VAL A 297 -10.35 31.79 -9.68
C VAL A 297 -11.21 32.51 -10.73
N ILE A 298 -12.40 31.99 -11.03
CA ILE A 298 -13.32 32.62 -12.00
C ILE A 298 -13.79 34.00 -11.50
N ILE A 299 -14.23 34.09 -10.25
CA ILE A 299 -14.68 35.36 -9.65
C ILE A 299 -13.53 36.38 -9.63
N LEU A 300 -12.32 35.93 -9.28
CA LEU A 300 -11.12 36.76 -9.24
C LEU A 300 -10.84 37.35 -10.62
N PHE A 301 -10.81 36.49 -11.65
CA PHE A 301 -10.58 36.89 -13.02
C PHE A 301 -11.59 37.95 -13.48
N VAL A 302 -12.87 37.75 -13.17
CA VAL A 302 -13.94 38.71 -13.50
C VAL A 302 -13.74 40.05 -12.80
N LEU A 303 -13.43 40.05 -11.50
CA LEU A 303 -13.16 41.28 -10.75
C LEU A 303 -11.93 42.03 -11.28
N CYS A 304 -10.84 41.32 -11.57
CA CYS A 304 -9.63 41.90 -12.16
C CYS A 304 -9.92 42.49 -13.55
N LEU A 305 -10.75 41.83 -14.36
CA LEU A 305 -11.16 42.33 -15.67
C LEU A 305 -11.96 43.63 -15.56
N PHE A 306 -12.97 43.67 -14.68
CA PHE A 306 -13.74 44.90 -14.43
C PHE A 306 -12.86 46.03 -13.89
N GLY A 307 -11.96 45.73 -12.96
CA GLY A 307 -11.00 46.71 -12.43
C GLY A 307 -10.09 47.27 -13.52
N ALA A 308 -9.55 46.40 -14.38
CA ALA A 308 -8.68 46.81 -15.49
C ALA A 308 -9.41 47.69 -16.51
N ILE A 309 -10.62 47.30 -16.91
CA ILE A 309 -11.46 48.08 -17.82
C ILE A 309 -11.81 49.44 -17.19
N GLY A 310 -12.21 49.45 -15.91
CA GLY A 310 -12.51 50.68 -15.17
C GLY A 310 -11.31 51.62 -15.10
N SER A 311 -10.12 51.07 -14.82
CA SER A 311 -8.87 51.83 -14.82
C SER A 311 -8.54 52.38 -16.22
N GLY A 312 -8.75 51.61 -17.28
CA GLY A 312 -8.51 52.05 -18.65
C GLY A 312 -9.45 53.17 -19.09
N ILE A 313 -10.75 53.04 -18.78
CA ILE A 313 -11.76 54.08 -19.05
C ILE A 313 -11.45 55.35 -18.27
N TRP A 314 -11.12 55.22 -16.98
CA TRP A 314 -10.78 56.35 -16.12
C TRP A 314 -9.56 57.11 -16.66
N LEU A 315 -8.52 56.39 -17.08
CA LEU A 315 -7.30 57.00 -17.62
C LEU A 315 -7.53 57.64 -19.01
N HIS A 316 -8.38 57.05 -19.85
CA HIS A 316 -8.78 57.62 -21.14
C HIS A 316 -9.57 58.93 -20.98
N GLY A 317 -10.22 59.16 -19.82
CA GLY A 317 -10.94 60.40 -19.53
C GLY A 317 -10.05 61.64 -19.38
N PHE A 318 -8.74 61.49 -19.24
CA PHE A 318 -7.81 62.61 -19.07
C PHE A 318 -7.15 63.03 -20.39
N VAL A 319 -7.16 64.33 -20.69
CA VAL A 319 -6.60 64.93 -21.92
C VAL A 319 -5.08 64.75 -22.02
N LYS A 320 -4.38 64.70 -20.86
CA LYS A 320 -2.97 64.33 -20.76
C LYS A 320 -2.81 63.34 -19.59
N PRO A 321 -2.28 62.13 -19.78
CA PRO A 321 -2.06 61.17 -18.69
C PRO A 321 -1.17 61.73 -17.56
N GLU A 322 -0.31 62.69 -17.90
CA GLU A 322 0.61 63.40 -16.99
C GLU A 322 -0.09 64.41 -16.05
N SER A 323 -1.38 64.72 -16.25
CA SER A 323 -2.10 65.70 -15.40
C SER A 323 -2.49 65.16 -14.03
N VAL A 324 -2.27 63.87 -13.77
CA VAL A 324 -2.62 63.22 -12.50
C VAL A 324 -1.43 63.31 -11.54
N ILE A 325 -1.47 64.29 -10.64
CA ILE A 325 -0.37 64.67 -9.71
C ILE A 325 0.17 63.49 -8.89
N PHE A 326 -0.65 62.49 -8.59
CA PHE A 326 -0.29 61.33 -7.77
C PHE A 326 0.09 60.08 -8.57
N LEU A 327 -0.07 60.09 -9.89
CA LEU A 327 0.39 59.00 -10.75
C LEU A 327 1.75 59.38 -11.32
N SER A 328 2.82 58.84 -10.72
CA SER A 328 4.13 58.85 -11.35
C SER A 328 4.14 57.83 -12.49
N LEU A 329 3.45 58.14 -13.61
CA LEU A 329 3.88 57.58 -14.88
C LEU A 329 5.30 58.12 -15.05
N GLY A 330 6.30 57.27 -14.80
CA GLY A 330 7.68 57.63 -15.11
C GLY A 330 7.79 58.14 -16.54
N ASN A 331 8.88 58.82 -16.88
CA ASN A 331 9.18 59.42 -18.20
C ASN A 331 9.05 58.47 -19.43
N ASP A 332 8.50 57.27 -19.29
CA ASP A 332 8.09 56.37 -20.36
C ASP A 332 6.87 56.92 -21.10
N THR A 333 7.15 57.73 -22.11
CA THR A 333 6.21 58.23 -23.13
C THR A 333 5.59 57.13 -24.02
N ARG A 334 5.59 55.86 -23.58
CA ARG A 334 5.14 54.68 -24.35
C ARG A 334 3.93 53.94 -23.76
N SER A 335 3.49 54.30 -22.56
CA SER A 335 2.40 53.59 -21.88
C SER A 335 1.05 54.11 -22.35
N THR A 336 0.46 53.46 -23.37
CA THR A 336 -0.93 53.75 -23.77
C THR A 336 -1.89 53.36 -22.65
N PRO A 337 -3.07 54.00 -22.54
CA PRO A 337 -4.06 53.63 -21.52
C PRO A 337 -4.45 52.15 -21.54
N VAL A 338 -4.39 51.53 -22.72
CA VAL A 338 -4.62 50.09 -22.92
C VAL A 338 -3.51 49.24 -22.31
N VAL A 339 -2.24 49.62 -22.49
CA VAL A 339 -1.09 48.92 -21.88
C VAL A 339 -1.14 49.04 -20.36
N GLN A 340 -1.49 50.21 -19.83
CA GLN A 340 -1.63 50.39 -18.39
C GLN A 340 -2.81 49.60 -17.81
N ALA A 341 -3.95 49.54 -18.49
CA ALA A 341 -5.07 48.67 -18.10
C ALA A 341 -4.66 47.19 -18.10
N PHE A 342 -3.85 46.76 -19.07
CA PHE A 342 -3.32 45.39 -19.13
C PHE A 342 -2.35 45.09 -17.97
N ILE A 343 -1.45 46.00 -17.63
CA ILE A 343 -0.56 45.85 -16.45
C ILE A 343 -1.38 45.83 -15.16
N ASN A 344 -2.38 46.71 -15.04
CA ASN A 344 -3.27 46.77 -13.88
C ASN A 344 -4.10 45.50 -13.72
N PHE A 345 -4.52 44.84 -14.81
CA PHE A 345 -5.19 43.54 -14.75
C PHE A 345 -4.36 42.51 -13.97
N TRP A 346 -3.09 42.35 -14.33
CA TRP A 346 -2.20 41.41 -13.65
C TRP A 346 -1.83 41.85 -12.24
N THR A 347 -1.70 43.17 -12.01
CA THR A 347 -1.43 43.73 -10.68
C THR A 347 -2.62 43.47 -9.73
N TYR A 348 -3.85 43.61 -10.22
CA TYR A 348 -5.05 43.30 -9.44
C TYR A 348 -5.17 41.82 -9.08
N ILE A 349 -4.69 40.91 -9.93
CA ILE A 349 -4.62 39.47 -9.59
C ILE A 349 -3.76 39.26 -8.35
N ILE A 350 -2.62 39.95 -8.24
CA ILE A 350 -1.73 39.85 -7.08
C ILE A 350 -2.36 40.51 -5.85
N ILE A 351 -2.96 41.71 -6.00
CA ILE A 351 -3.59 42.41 -4.88
C ILE A 351 -4.75 41.60 -4.29
N LEU A 352 -5.59 41.03 -5.16
CA LEU A 352 -6.78 40.26 -4.77
C LEU A 352 -6.48 38.77 -4.54
N GLN A 353 -5.21 38.36 -4.52
CA GLN A 353 -4.80 36.96 -4.31
C GLN A 353 -5.34 36.34 -3.01
N ALA A 354 -5.61 37.18 -2.00
CA ALA A 354 -6.14 36.77 -0.70
C ALA A 354 -7.54 36.14 -0.78
N MET A 355 -8.22 36.30 -1.91
CA MET A 355 -9.52 35.66 -2.17
C MET A 355 -9.43 34.13 -2.21
N ILE A 356 -8.27 33.57 -2.52
CA ILE A 356 -8.01 32.12 -2.40
C ILE A 356 -7.16 31.92 -1.14
N PRO A 357 -7.78 31.51 -0.01
CA PRO A 357 -7.09 31.46 1.27
C PRO A 357 -6.07 30.32 1.28
N LEU A 358 -4.79 30.63 1.12
CA LEU A 358 -3.69 29.67 1.26
C LEU A 358 -3.71 28.98 2.63
N ALA A 359 -4.05 29.74 3.68
CA ALA A 359 -4.16 29.23 5.04
C ALA A 359 -5.20 28.11 5.18
N LEU A 360 -6.25 28.06 4.35
CA LEU A 360 -7.26 27.00 4.40
C LEU A 360 -6.62 25.63 4.18
N TYR A 361 -5.73 25.51 3.21
CA TYR A 361 -5.08 24.22 2.88
C TYR A 361 -4.20 23.71 4.00
N VAL A 362 -3.40 24.61 4.58
CA VAL A 362 -2.51 24.27 5.70
C VAL A 362 -3.32 23.89 6.93
N THR A 363 -4.34 24.68 7.27
CA THR A 363 -5.22 24.42 8.42
C THR A 363 -5.92 23.08 8.27
N VAL A 364 -6.45 22.74 7.10
CA VAL A 364 -7.08 21.44 6.86
C VAL A 364 -6.09 20.28 7.06
N GLU A 365 -4.85 20.40 6.59
CA GLU A 365 -3.83 19.36 6.81
C GLU A 365 -3.48 19.21 8.30
N PHE A 366 -3.36 20.31 9.05
CA PHE A 366 -3.13 20.25 10.50
C PHE A 366 -4.32 19.64 11.26
N VAL A 367 -5.55 19.99 10.87
CA VAL A 367 -6.76 19.41 11.47
C VAL A 367 -6.78 17.90 11.26
N LYS A 368 -6.48 17.40 10.05
CA LYS A 368 -6.41 15.95 9.77
C LYS A 368 -5.33 15.24 10.58
N LEU A 369 -4.16 15.87 10.73
CA LEU A 369 -3.09 15.35 11.58
C LEU A 369 -3.52 15.28 13.05
N GLY A 370 -4.15 16.34 13.57
CA GLY A 370 -4.72 16.36 14.91
C GLY A 370 -5.74 15.25 15.11
N GLN A 371 -6.71 15.12 14.21
CA GLN A 371 -7.72 14.05 14.23
C GLN A 371 -7.08 12.65 14.28
N THR A 372 -6.02 12.42 13.50
CA THR A 372 -5.30 11.14 13.53
C THR A 372 -4.68 10.87 14.90
N VAL A 373 -4.08 11.88 15.53
CA VAL A 373 -3.50 11.75 16.88
C VAL A 373 -4.58 11.42 17.91
N TYR A 374 -5.73 12.10 17.84
CA TYR A 374 -6.88 11.82 18.71
C TYR A 374 -7.37 10.38 18.55
N ILE A 375 -7.59 9.91 17.32
CA ILE A 375 -8.06 8.53 17.06
C ILE A 375 -7.05 7.49 17.58
N ASN A 376 -5.75 7.70 17.37
CA ASN A 376 -4.73 6.76 17.84
C ASN A 376 -4.56 6.73 19.37
N SER A 377 -4.96 7.80 20.06
CA SER A 377 -4.78 7.96 21.51
C SER A 377 -6.06 7.63 22.28
N ASP A 378 -7.10 7.17 21.60
CA ASP A 378 -8.39 6.85 22.19
C ASP A 378 -8.33 5.50 22.90
N LEU A 379 -8.61 5.51 24.21
CA LEU A 379 -8.62 4.30 25.04
C LEU A 379 -9.86 3.44 24.80
N ASP A 380 -10.96 4.02 24.30
CA ASP A 380 -12.18 3.26 23.99
C ASP A 380 -12.00 2.37 22.75
N MET A 381 -11.02 2.70 21.90
CA MET A 381 -10.64 1.91 20.71
C MET A 381 -9.40 1.03 20.94
N TYR A 382 -9.03 0.78 22.19
CA TYR A 382 -7.91 -0.09 22.57
C TYR A 382 -8.40 -1.49 22.92
N ASP A 383 -7.75 -2.52 22.34
CA ASP A 383 -8.04 -3.94 22.62
C ASP A 383 -7.12 -4.44 23.76
N PRO A 384 -7.66 -4.69 24.98
CA PRO A 384 -6.87 -5.13 26.12
C PRO A 384 -6.42 -6.59 26.03
N GLU A 385 -7.10 -7.45 25.27
CA GLU A 385 -6.72 -8.86 25.13
C GLU A 385 -5.48 -9.02 24.24
N ARG A 386 -5.37 -8.16 23.22
CA ARG A 386 -4.27 -8.19 22.24
C ARG A 386 -3.19 -7.14 22.47
N ASP A 387 -3.34 -6.28 23.48
CA ASP A 387 -2.46 -5.13 23.74
C ASP A 387 -2.25 -4.28 22.47
N MET A 388 -3.37 -3.92 21.81
CA MET A 388 -3.34 -3.29 20.50
C MET A 388 -4.18 -2.00 20.47
N PRO A 389 -3.55 -0.83 20.24
CA PRO A 389 -4.28 0.43 20.04
C PRO A 389 -4.80 0.57 18.61
N ALA A 390 -5.79 1.45 18.43
CA ALA A 390 -6.22 1.88 17.11
C ALA A 390 -5.07 2.53 16.33
N GLU A 391 -4.83 2.08 15.10
CA GLU A 391 -3.77 2.62 14.24
C GLU A 391 -4.33 3.21 12.95
N CYS A 392 -4.38 4.54 12.86
CA CYS A 392 -4.60 5.25 11.60
C CYS A 392 -3.38 5.14 10.69
N ARG A 393 -3.54 4.41 9.58
CA ARG A 393 -2.52 4.21 8.55
C ARG A 393 -2.52 5.26 7.44
N ALA A 394 -3.65 5.93 7.22
CA ALA A 394 -3.81 6.96 6.18
C ALA A 394 -4.20 8.30 6.83
N LEU A 395 -3.41 9.35 6.59
CA LEU A 395 -3.53 10.65 7.27
C LEU A 395 -4.39 11.67 6.51
N ASN A 396 -5.13 11.23 5.48
CA ASN A 396 -5.76 12.13 4.51
C ASN A 396 -7.28 11.96 4.34
N ILE A 397 -7.87 10.95 4.97
CA ILE A 397 -9.26 10.52 4.80
C ILE A 397 -10.02 10.39 6.13
N THR A 398 -9.55 11.04 7.20
CA THR A 398 -10.18 10.94 8.53
C THR A 398 -11.61 11.48 8.51
N GLU A 399 -11.87 12.53 7.72
CA GLU A 399 -13.19 13.13 7.59
C GLU A 399 -14.18 12.27 6.78
N ASP A 400 -13.70 11.39 5.90
CA ASP A 400 -14.57 10.52 5.09
C ASP A 400 -15.28 9.48 5.99
N LEU A 401 -14.75 9.20 7.20
CA LEU A 401 -15.38 8.30 8.17
C LEU A 401 -16.79 8.77 8.57
N GLY A 402 -17.02 10.09 8.64
CA GLY A 402 -18.34 10.67 8.93
C GLY A 402 -19.33 10.65 7.75
N GLN A 403 -18.91 10.15 6.59
CA GLN A 403 -19.69 10.16 5.34
C GLN A 403 -19.91 8.75 4.78
N ILE A 404 -19.62 7.71 5.56
CA ILE A 404 -19.78 6.33 5.14
C ILE A 404 -21.29 6.01 5.10
N GLU A 405 -21.80 5.67 3.91
CA GLU A 405 -23.19 5.23 3.71
C GLU A 405 -23.33 3.70 3.74
N TYR A 406 -22.28 3.00 3.30
CA TYR A 406 -22.27 1.55 3.16
C TYR A 406 -21.05 0.98 3.89
N VAL A 407 -21.30 0.11 4.87
CA VAL A 407 -20.27 -0.67 5.54
C VAL A 407 -20.31 -2.08 4.99
N PHE A 408 -19.32 -2.43 4.18
CA PHE A 408 -19.12 -3.80 3.73
C PHE A 408 -18.32 -4.53 4.82
N THR A 409 -19.01 -5.36 5.59
CA THR A 409 -18.42 -6.17 6.65
C THR A 409 -18.11 -7.56 6.12
N ASP A 410 -16.92 -8.06 6.41
CA ASP A 410 -16.67 -9.50 6.32
C ASP A 410 -17.42 -10.22 7.45
N LYS A 411 -17.90 -11.44 7.22
CA LYS A 411 -18.56 -12.22 8.27
C LYS A 411 -17.53 -12.71 9.28
N THR A 412 -16.48 -13.32 8.75
CA THR A 412 -15.57 -14.14 9.53
C THR A 412 -14.39 -13.29 10.00
N GLY A 413 -14.01 -13.39 11.28
CA GLY A 413 -12.95 -12.56 11.86
C GLY A 413 -13.29 -11.07 12.05
N THR A 414 -14.50 -10.64 11.63
CA THR A 414 -15.03 -9.28 11.87
C THR A 414 -16.33 -9.32 12.66
N LEU A 415 -17.39 -9.97 12.15
CA LEU A 415 -18.66 -10.08 12.89
C LEU A 415 -18.65 -11.21 13.92
N THR A 416 -18.00 -12.33 13.59
CA THR A 416 -17.90 -13.50 14.48
C THR A 416 -16.48 -13.67 14.98
N GLU A 417 -16.31 -13.84 16.29
CA GLU A 417 -15.08 -14.43 16.82
C GLU A 417 -14.94 -15.87 16.32
N ASN A 418 -13.72 -16.32 16.08
CA ASN A 418 -13.43 -17.66 15.55
C ASN A 418 -13.55 -18.74 16.65
N LYS A 419 -14.66 -18.72 17.41
CA LYS A 419 -14.94 -19.60 18.54
C LYS A 419 -16.29 -20.27 18.32
N MET A 420 -16.28 -21.59 18.14
CA MET A 420 -17.48 -22.39 17.94
C MET A 420 -17.87 -23.09 19.25
N GLU A 421 -18.97 -22.66 19.86
CA GLU A 421 -19.51 -23.27 21.07
C GLU A 421 -20.75 -24.08 20.74
N PHE A 422 -20.75 -25.36 21.09
CA PHE A 422 -21.95 -26.19 21.01
C PHE A 422 -22.97 -25.74 22.06
N LYS A 423 -24.20 -25.40 21.63
CA LYS A 423 -25.25 -24.89 22.53
C LYS A 423 -26.40 -25.85 22.74
N ARG A 424 -26.95 -26.42 21.67
CA ARG A 424 -28.13 -27.30 21.72
C ARG A 424 -28.01 -28.39 20.65
N CYS A 425 -28.63 -29.53 20.89
CA CYS A 425 -28.96 -30.48 19.83
C CYS A 425 -30.39 -30.99 19.99
N SER A 426 -31.03 -31.27 18.86
CA SER A 426 -32.29 -32.01 18.84
C SER A 426 -32.00 -33.47 18.48
N VAL A 427 -32.35 -34.39 19.38
CA VAL A 427 -32.21 -35.84 19.17
C VAL A 427 -33.58 -36.48 19.33
N LEU A 428 -34.07 -37.14 18.28
CA LEU A 428 -35.40 -37.78 18.25
C LEU A 428 -36.56 -36.81 18.58
N GLY A 429 -36.43 -35.53 18.20
CA GLY A 429 -37.43 -34.51 18.49
C GLY A 429 -37.38 -33.95 19.92
N HIS A 430 -36.48 -34.45 20.77
CA HIS A 430 -36.19 -33.87 22.07
C HIS A 430 -35.04 -32.87 21.95
N ASP A 431 -35.25 -31.65 22.45
CA ASP A 431 -34.24 -30.58 22.46
C ASP A 431 -33.41 -30.67 23.75
N TYR A 432 -32.09 -30.78 23.59
CA TYR A 432 -31.11 -30.87 24.67
C TYR A 432 -30.29 -29.59 24.68
N GLU A 433 -30.32 -28.88 25.81
CA GLU A 433 -29.58 -27.64 26.00
C GLU A 433 -28.33 -27.87 26.86
N TYR A 434 -27.20 -27.27 26.44
CA TYR A 434 -25.96 -27.30 27.20
C TYR A 434 -26.08 -26.38 28.43
N CYS A 435 -26.30 -26.96 29.61
CA CYS A 435 -26.42 -26.22 30.86
C CYS A 435 -25.02 -25.88 31.42
N GLN A 436 -24.68 -24.58 31.51
CA GLN A 436 -23.39 -24.10 32.06
C GLN A 436 -23.31 -24.16 33.60
N THR A 437 -24.36 -24.60 34.30
CA THR A 437 -24.35 -24.75 35.77
C THR A 437 -24.40 -26.22 36.16
N PRO A 438 -23.50 -26.71 37.02
CA PRO A 438 -23.72 -28.01 37.65
C PRO A 438 -25.03 -27.90 38.46
N PRO A 439 -25.95 -28.88 38.38
CA PRO A 439 -27.12 -28.87 39.22
C PRO A 439 -26.65 -28.81 40.67
N ARG A 440 -27.06 -27.78 41.43
CA ARG A 440 -26.95 -27.83 42.88
C ARG A 440 -27.66 -29.11 43.33
N PRO A 441 -27.03 -29.98 44.14
CA PRO A 441 -27.73 -31.13 44.67
C PRO A 441 -28.85 -30.59 45.55
N THR A 442 -30.10 -30.64 45.04
CA THR A 442 -31.29 -30.55 45.88
C THR A 442 -31.26 -31.81 46.73
N GLY A 443 -30.80 -31.65 47.97
CA GLY A 443 -30.94 -32.66 48.99
C GLY A 443 -32.42 -32.84 49.32
N GLU A 444 -33.08 -33.73 48.60
CA GLU A 444 -34.25 -34.41 49.12
C GLU A 444 -33.75 -35.60 49.94
N PHE A 445 -33.57 -35.36 51.23
CA PHE A 445 -33.63 -36.42 52.23
C PHE A 445 -35.05 -36.98 52.22
N VAL A 446 -35.23 -38.16 51.63
CA VAL A 446 -36.39 -39.01 51.90
C VAL A 446 -36.06 -39.83 53.15
N GLN A 447 -36.92 -39.71 54.17
CA GLN A 447 -36.94 -40.54 55.37
C GLN A 447 -37.26 -42.00 55.05
#